data_AF-A0A2V6M972-F1
#
_entry.id   AF-A0A2V6M972-F1
#
_cell.length_a   1.000
_cell.length_b   1.000
_cell.length_c   1.000
_cell.angle_alpha   90.00
_cell.angle_beta   90.00
_cell.angle_gamma   90.00
#
_symmetry.space_group_name_H-M   'P 1'
#
loop_
_entity.id
_entity.type
_entity.pdbx_description
1 polymer ?
#
loop_
_entity_poly.entity_id
_entity_poly.type
_entity_poly.pdbx_seq_one_letter_code
_entity_poly.pdbx_strand_id
1 'polypeptide(L)'
;MKTSNFTSDAEVAALVEAFETGSIPASEFTHVAHIAVALSYLENLASNQARERMRERIRAFAAHHRAGNLYHETLTTFWMRLLEHVAQTYDVDLPLCQRINLIVARWGTSAPVQAHYTRELIASKAARENWIPPDRLPLPF
;
A
#
# COMPACT_ATOMS: atom_id res chain seq x y z
N MET A 1 -4.82 7.73 15.51
CA MET A 1 -4.58 6.34 15.96
C MET A 1 -3.14 5.92 15.64
N LYS A 2 -2.29 5.63 16.65
CA LYS A 2 -0.93 5.07 16.42
C LYS A 2 -1.05 3.54 16.39
N THR A 3 -1.34 2.96 15.24
CA THR A 3 -1.46 1.50 15.10
C THR A 3 -0.08 0.87 15.11
N SER A 4 0.37 0.50 16.31
CA SER A 4 1.60 -0.27 16.50
C SER A 4 1.42 -1.76 16.20
N ASN A 5 0.19 -2.25 16.00
CA ASN A 5 -0.22 -3.54 15.41
C ASN A 5 -1.75 -3.59 15.36
N PHE A 6 -2.35 -4.32 14.42
CA PHE A 6 -3.78 -4.66 14.39
C PHE A 6 -4.06 -5.84 15.33
N THR A 7 -5.18 -5.80 16.06
CA THR A 7 -5.55 -6.86 17.03
C THR A 7 -6.61 -7.82 16.50
N SER A 8 -7.32 -7.46 15.43
CA SER A 8 -8.36 -8.29 14.81
C SER A 8 -8.60 -7.92 13.35
N ASP A 9 -9.20 -8.83 12.58
CA ASP A 9 -9.62 -8.55 11.19
C ASP A 9 -10.73 -7.49 11.13
N ALA A 10 -11.52 -7.34 12.19
CA ALA A 10 -12.53 -6.29 12.31
C ALA A 10 -11.91 -4.88 12.34
N GLU A 11 -10.76 -4.69 13.00
CA GLU A 11 -10.04 -3.41 12.97
C GLU A 11 -9.50 -3.09 11.57
N VAL A 12 -9.04 -4.12 10.85
CA VAL A 12 -8.59 -3.97 9.45
C VAL A 12 -9.77 -3.57 8.56
N ALA A 13 -10.92 -4.24 8.70
CA ALA A 13 -12.13 -3.91 7.96
C ALA A 13 -12.61 -2.48 8.24
N ALA A 14 -12.60 -2.05 9.51
CA ALA A 14 -12.96 -0.67 9.89
C ALA A 14 -12.00 0.36 9.28
N LEU A 15 -10.69 0.07 9.22
CA LEU A 15 -9.72 0.91 8.53
C LEU A 15 -10.01 1.00 7.03
N VAL A 16 -10.31 -0.13 6.37
CA VAL A 16 -10.63 -0.16 4.94
C VAL A 16 -11.88 0.68 4.66
N GLU A 17 -12.95 0.51 5.46
CA GLU A 17 -14.16 1.32 5.34
C GLU A 17 -13.87 2.80 5.56
N ALA A 18 -13.08 3.15 6.57
CA ALA A 18 -12.74 4.55 6.84
C ALA A 18 -11.92 5.19 5.71
N PHE A 19 -11.02 4.43 5.10
CA PHE A 19 -10.29 4.83 3.90
C PHE A 19 -11.21 4.99 2.69
N GLU A 20 -12.08 4.01 2.41
CA GLU A 20 -12.97 4.03 1.25
C GLU A 20 -14.01 5.16 1.31
N THR A 21 -14.43 5.54 2.51
CA THR A 21 -15.37 6.65 2.77
C THR A 21 -14.69 8.01 2.93
N GLY A 22 -13.36 8.06 3.03
CA GLY A 22 -12.62 9.29 3.32
C GLY A 22 -12.80 9.83 4.74
N SER A 23 -13.31 9.00 5.66
CA SER A 23 -13.56 9.40 7.05
C SER A 23 -12.31 9.32 7.94
N ILE A 24 -11.29 8.55 7.53
CA ILE A 24 -9.97 8.61 8.17
C ILE A 24 -9.26 9.93 7.82
N PRO A 25 -8.70 10.67 8.78
CA PRO A 25 -7.92 11.87 8.47
C PRO A 25 -6.71 11.56 7.59
N ALA A 26 -6.37 12.45 6.65
CA ALA A 26 -5.21 12.27 5.77
C ALA A 26 -3.88 12.07 6.54
N SER A 27 -3.73 12.68 7.72
CA SER A 27 -2.57 12.49 8.59
C SER A 27 -2.48 11.09 9.23
N GLU A 28 -3.59 10.36 9.27
CA GLU A 28 -3.67 9.01 9.82
C GLU A 28 -3.60 7.91 8.75
N PHE A 29 -3.71 8.28 7.47
CA PHE A 29 -3.40 7.38 6.35
C PHE A 29 -1.89 7.20 6.18
N THR A 30 -1.30 6.51 7.16
CA THR A 30 0.13 6.19 7.22
C THR A 30 0.51 5.09 6.23
N HIS A 31 1.80 4.82 6.09
CA HIS A 31 2.28 3.71 5.27
C HIS A 31 1.78 2.34 5.78
N VAL A 32 1.66 2.18 7.11
CA VAL A 32 1.06 0.97 7.72
C VAL A 32 -0.40 0.82 7.29
N ALA A 33 -1.17 1.92 7.32
CA ALA A 33 -2.55 1.91 6.86
C ALA A 33 -2.66 1.55 5.37
N HIS A 34 -1.77 2.09 4.53
CA HIS A 34 -1.69 1.73 3.11
C HIS A 34 -1.43 0.22 2.92
N ILE A 35 -0.48 -0.37 3.64
CA ILE A 35 -0.17 -1.81 3.54
C ILE A 35 -1.38 -2.66 3.98
N ALA A 36 -2.05 -2.28 5.06
CA ALA A 36 -3.22 -2.99 5.56
C ALA A 36 -4.37 -3.00 4.54
N VAL A 37 -4.68 -1.84 3.94
CA VAL A 37 -5.69 -1.73 2.88
C VAL A 37 -5.30 -2.54 1.64
N ALA A 38 -4.03 -2.46 1.22
CA ALA A 38 -3.52 -3.22 0.08
C ALA A 38 -3.68 -4.73 0.25
N LEU A 39 -3.30 -5.25 1.42
CA LEU A 39 -3.41 -6.67 1.74
C LEU A 39 -4.87 -7.12 1.86
N SER A 40 -5.76 -6.29 2.42
CA SER A 40 -7.20 -6.57 2.42
C SER A 40 -7.76 -6.65 1.00
N TYR A 41 -7.39 -5.73 0.11
CA TYR A 41 -7.81 -5.80 -1.30
C TYR A 41 -7.26 -7.04 -2.00
N LEU A 42 -5.99 -7.40 -1.79
CA LEU A 42 -5.37 -8.58 -2.40
C LEU A 42 -5.95 -9.90 -1.89
N GLU A 43 -6.53 -9.93 -0.70
CA GLU A 43 -7.23 -11.11 -0.16
C GLU A 43 -8.62 -11.30 -0.79
N ASN A 44 -9.28 -10.21 -1.17
CA ASN A 44 -10.68 -10.23 -1.60
C ASN A 44 -10.89 -10.02 -3.11
N LEU A 45 -9.85 -9.61 -3.85
CA LEU A 45 -9.93 -9.26 -5.27
C LEU A 45 -8.78 -9.90 -6.05
N ALA A 46 -8.98 -10.16 -7.34
CA ALA A 46 -7.88 -10.53 -8.23
C ALA A 46 -6.84 -9.39 -8.29
N SER A 47 -5.56 -9.72 -8.41
CA SER A 47 -4.46 -8.75 -8.25
C SER A 47 -4.56 -7.50 -9.12
N ASN A 48 -4.98 -7.66 -10.38
CA ASN A 48 -5.21 -6.51 -11.26
C ASN A 48 -6.36 -5.63 -10.76
N GLN A 49 -7.45 -6.21 -10.26
CA GLN A 49 -8.58 -5.47 -9.70
C GLN A 49 -8.19 -4.79 -8.38
N ALA A 50 -7.46 -5.47 -7.50
CA ALA A 50 -6.94 -4.90 -6.26
C ALA A 50 -6.07 -3.67 -6.53
N ARG A 51 -5.18 -3.74 -7.52
CA ARG A 51 -4.31 -2.63 -7.91
C ARG A 51 -5.10 -1.46 -8.47
N GLU A 52 -6.03 -1.69 -9.39
CA GLU A 52 -6.87 -0.63 -9.94
C GLU A 52 -7.75 0.02 -8.85
N ARG A 53 -8.33 -0.80 -7.94
CA ARG A 53 -9.10 -0.31 -6.78
C ARG A 53 -8.25 0.58 -5.90
N MET A 54 -7.02 0.19 -5.57
CA MET A 54 -6.11 1.01 -4.76
C MET A 54 -5.80 2.35 -5.43
N ARG A 55 -5.49 2.34 -6.73
CA ARG A 55 -5.19 3.56 -7.50
C ARG A 55 -6.38 4.50 -7.51
N GLU A 56 -7.57 4.00 -7.81
CA GLU A 56 -8.83 4.76 -7.79
C GLU A 56 -9.08 5.37 -6.42
N ARG A 57 -9.00 4.56 -5.35
CA ARG A 57 -9.37 4.98 -4.00
C ARG A 57 -8.39 5.96 -3.39
N ILE A 58 -7.07 5.80 -3.58
CA ILE A 58 -6.11 6.79 -3.10
C ILE A 58 -6.28 8.13 -3.84
N ARG A 59 -6.58 8.11 -5.15
CA ARG A 59 -6.87 9.35 -5.90
C ARG A 59 -8.12 10.05 -5.37
N ALA A 60 -9.20 9.30 -5.15
CA ALA A 60 -10.43 9.83 -4.56
C ALA A 60 -10.19 10.38 -3.15
N PHE A 61 -9.43 9.67 -2.31
CA PHE A 61 -9.04 10.07 -0.97
C PHE A 61 -8.22 11.37 -0.98
N ALA A 62 -7.20 11.45 -1.85
CA ALA A 62 -6.38 12.65 -2.02
C ALA A 62 -7.23 13.87 -2.45
N ALA A 63 -8.20 13.67 -3.35
CA ALA A 63 -9.13 14.72 -3.75
C ALA A 63 -10.05 15.15 -2.61
N HIS A 64 -10.62 14.20 -1.86
CA HIS A 64 -11.50 14.45 -0.72
C HIS A 64 -10.81 15.33 0.34
N HIS A 65 -9.56 15.02 0.67
CA HIS A 65 -8.78 15.77 1.67
C HIS A 65 -8.01 16.97 1.10
N ARG A 66 -8.18 17.31 -0.20
CA ARG A 66 -7.41 18.37 -0.89
C ARG A 66 -5.89 18.19 -0.76
N ALA A 67 -5.43 16.94 -0.70
CA ALA A 67 -4.05 16.53 -0.49
C ALA A 67 -3.43 16.06 -1.82
N GLY A 68 -3.29 16.97 -2.80
CA GLY A 68 -2.85 16.62 -4.16
C GLY A 68 -1.48 15.92 -4.26
N ASN A 69 -0.63 16.07 -3.25
CA ASN A 69 0.69 15.43 -3.19
C ASN A 69 0.67 14.02 -2.55
N LEU A 70 -0.48 13.55 -2.06
CA LEU A 70 -0.61 12.26 -1.39
C LEU A 70 -0.48 11.08 -2.38
N TYR A 71 -1.01 11.24 -3.59
CA TYR A 71 -0.95 10.18 -4.60
C TYR A 71 0.40 10.14 -5.31
N HIS A 72 0.95 8.93 -5.43
CA HIS A 72 2.16 8.66 -6.19
C HIS A 72 2.00 7.35 -6.96
N GLU A 73 1.97 7.43 -8.29
CA GLU A 73 1.67 6.31 -9.17
C GLU A 73 2.71 5.18 -9.04
N THR A 74 4.01 5.49 -9.19
CA THR A 74 5.05 4.47 -9.07
C THR A 74 5.07 3.79 -7.71
N LEU A 75 5.02 4.54 -6.60
CA LEU A 75 5.04 3.95 -5.27
C LEU A 75 3.79 3.08 -5.00
N THR A 76 2.61 3.56 -5.34
CA THR A 76 1.37 2.79 -5.17
C THR A 76 1.43 1.48 -5.94
N THR A 77 1.80 1.53 -7.22
CA THR A 77 1.91 0.33 -8.06
C THR A 77 3.03 -0.60 -7.59
N PHE A 78 4.18 -0.06 -7.16
CA PHE A 78 5.29 -0.85 -6.60
C PHE A 78 4.86 -1.62 -5.36
N TRP A 79 4.19 -0.96 -4.40
CA TRP A 79 3.75 -1.61 -3.17
C TRP A 79 2.67 -2.66 -3.43
N MET A 80 1.70 -2.40 -4.30
CA MET A 80 0.71 -3.42 -4.66
C MET A 80 1.36 -4.67 -5.25
N ARG A 81 2.34 -4.48 -6.13
CA ARG A 81 3.15 -5.55 -6.74
C ARG A 81 3.96 -6.33 -5.70
N LEU A 82 4.71 -5.63 -4.85
CA LEU A 82 5.52 -6.27 -3.81
C LEU A 82 4.65 -7.03 -2.80
N LEU A 83 3.55 -6.44 -2.36
CA LEU A 83 2.65 -7.03 -1.38
C LEU A 83 1.89 -8.23 -1.95
N GLU A 84 1.54 -8.23 -3.24
CA GLU A 84 1.01 -9.43 -3.91
C GLU A 84 1.98 -10.60 -3.80
N HIS A 85 3.24 -10.40 -4.20
CA HIS A 85 4.27 -11.43 -4.13
C HIS A 85 4.50 -11.92 -2.70
N VAL A 86 4.62 -10.98 -1.74
CA VAL A 86 4.84 -11.31 -0.31
C VAL A 86 3.63 -12.07 0.25
N ALA A 87 2.41 -11.64 -0.04
CA ALA A 87 1.18 -12.25 0.47
C ALA A 87 0.95 -13.67 -0.06
N GLN A 88 1.43 -13.97 -1.26
CA GLN A 88 1.38 -15.32 -1.86
C GLN A 88 2.50 -16.24 -1.36
N THR A 89 3.61 -15.68 -0.89
CA THR A 89 4.81 -16.45 -0.51
C THR A 89 4.85 -16.79 0.98
N TYR A 90 4.31 -15.94 1.85
CA TYR A 90 4.48 -16.04 3.30
C TYR A 90 3.15 -16.07 4.05
N ASP A 91 3.13 -16.87 5.13
CA ASP A 91 2.13 -16.81 6.21
C ASP A 91 0.66 -16.88 5.73
N VAL A 92 0.40 -17.63 4.64
CA VAL A 92 -0.90 -17.68 3.94
C VAL A 92 -2.05 -18.24 4.78
N ASP A 93 -1.74 -19.06 5.79
CA ASP A 93 -2.74 -19.72 6.65
C ASP A 93 -3.10 -18.90 7.91
N LEU A 94 -2.48 -17.74 8.11
CA LEU A 94 -2.75 -16.88 9.27
C LEU A 94 -3.94 -15.93 9.02
N PRO A 95 -4.65 -15.50 10.08
CA PRO A 95 -5.63 -14.42 9.98
C PRO A 95 -5.02 -13.14 9.39
N LEU A 96 -5.83 -12.36 8.66
CA LEU A 96 -5.37 -11.19 7.90
C LEU A 96 -4.62 -10.19 8.80
N CYS A 97 -5.14 -9.88 9.98
CA CYS A 97 -4.51 -8.93 10.90
C CYS A 97 -3.11 -9.36 11.33
N GLN A 98 -2.89 -10.66 11.53
CA GLN A 98 -1.58 -11.21 11.89
C GLN A 98 -0.61 -11.13 10.70
N ARG A 99 -1.10 -11.46 9.49
CA ARG A 99 -0.33 -11.34 8.25
C ARG A 99 0.11 -9.90 8.01
N ILE A 100 -0.79 -8.93 8.16
CA ILE A 100 -0.49 -7.50 8.03
C ILE A 100 0.61 -7.11 9.02
N ASN A 101 0.48 -7.47 10.29
CA ASN A 101 1.48 -7.12 11.30
C ASN A 101 2.88 -7.68 10.97
N LEU A 102 2.95 -8.95 10.56
CA LEU A 102 4.20 -9.59 10.16
C LEU A 102 4.81 -8.95 8.91
N ILE A 103 3.98 -8.65 7.90
CA ILE A 103 4.43 -8.01 6.67
C ILE A 103 4.91 -6.59 6.94
N VAL A 104 4.18 -5.80 7.74
CA VAL A 104 4.59 -4.45 8.14
C VAL A 104 5.91 -4.49 8.92
N ALA A 105 6.08 -5.43 9.84
CA ALA A 105 7.31 -5.57 10.61
C ALA A 105 8.52 -5.91 9.74
N ARG A 106 8.35 -6.75 8.71
CA ARG A 106 9.44 -7.18 7.81
C ARG A 106 9.71 -6.19 6.67
N TRP A 107 8.66 -5.61 6.10
CA TRP A 107 8.70 -4.89 4.82
C TRP A 107 8.26 -3.43 4.89
N GLY A 108 7.61 -2.99 5.98
CA GLY A 108 6.98 -1.66 6.09
C GLY A 108 7.96 -0.48 6.22
N THR A 109 9.25 -0.68 5.94
CA THR A 109 10.23 0.41 5.87
C THR A 109 10.36 0.92 4.44
N SER A 110 11.13 1.99 4.22
CA SER A 110 11.46 2.47 2.88
C SER A 110 12.53 1.62 2.17
N ALA A 111 13.12 0.63 2.85
CA ALA A 111 14.22 -0.17 2.31
C ALA A 111 13.88 -0.89 0.99
N PRO A 112 12.68 -1.49 0.79
CA PRO A 112 12.34 -2.10 -0.50
C PRO A 112 12.35 -1.07 -1.63
N VAL A 113 11.75 0.10 -1.44
CA VAL A 113 11.76 1.17 -2.46
C VAL A 113 13.20 1.58 -2.79
N GLN A 114 14.07 1.74 -1.79
CA GLN A 114 15.47 2.15 -1.99
C GLN A 114 16.34 1.08 -2.67
N ALA A 115 15.99 -0.20 -2.50
CA ALA A 115 16.65 -1.31 -3.17
C ALA A 115 16.31 -1.34 -4.67
N HIS A 116 15.08 -0.99 -5.03
CA HIS A 116 14.58 -1.05 -6.40
C HIS A 116 14.72 0.27 -7.18
N TYR A 117 14.72 1.41 -6.48
CA TYR A 117 14.73 2.72 -7.12
C TYR A 117 15.83 3.64 -6.62
N THR A 118 16.39 4.45 -7.52
CA THR A 118 17.13 5.65 -7.15
C THR A 118 16.21 6.69 -6.52
N ARG A 119 16.79 7.51 -5.63
CA ARG A 119 16.09 8.65 -5.03
C ARG A 119 15.63 9.65 -6.10
N GLU A 120 16.45 9.86 -7.13
CA GLU A 120 16.17 10.80 -8.22
C GLU A 120 14.94 10.36 -9.02
N LEU A 121 14.86 9.09 -9.41
CA LEU A 121 13.72 8.58 -10.17
C LEU A 121 12.41 8.71 -9.37
N ILE A 122 12.38 8.27 -8.11
CA ILE A 122 11.16 8.35 -7.28
C ILE A 122 10.79 9.78 -6.91
N ALA A 123 11.75 10.71 -6.80
CA ALA A 123 11.42 12.11 -6.56
C ALA A 123 10.77 12.79 -7.79
N SER A 124 10.98 12.24 -8.99
CA SER A 124 10.56 12.86 -10.25
C SER A 124 9.04 13.03 -10.38
N LYS A 125 8.64 14.06 -11.15
CA LYS A 125 7.23 14.25 -11.54
C LYS A 125 6.73 13.05 -12.36
N ALA A 126 7.56 12.53 -13.25
CA ALA A 126 7.21 11.39 -14.10
C ALA A 126 6.81 10.15 -13.29
N ALA A 127 7.59 9.77 -12.25
CA ALA A 127 7.26 8.64 -11.39
C ALA A 127 6.04 8.88 -10.49
N ARG A 128 5.75 10.14 -10.16
CA ARG A 128 4.55 10.49 -9.39
C ARG A 128 3.28 10.36 -10.22
N GLU A 129 3.34 10.70 -11.50
CA GLU A 129 2.19 10.73 -12.41
C GLU A 129 1.98 9.42 -13.17
N ASN A 130 3.06 8.69 -13.47
CA ASN A 130 3.05 7.48 -14.29
C ASN A 130 3.81 6.34 -13.59
N TRP A 131 3.45 5.09 -13.91
CA TRP A 131 4.24 3.94 -13.50
C TRP A 131 5.55 3.92 -14.28
N ILE A 132 6.67 3.99 -13.56
CA ILE A 132 8.00 3.81 -14.11
C ILE A 132 8.63 2.57 -13.46
N PRO A 133 9.16 1.59 -14.22
CA PRO A 133 9.82 0.42 -13.66
C PRO A 133 11.05 0.77 -12.80
N PRO A 134 11.49 -0.15 -11.91
CA PRO A 134 12.73 -0.02 -11.14
C PRO A 134 13.96 0.25 -11.99
N ASP A 135 14.85 1.15 -11.54
CA ASP A 135 16.13 1.49 -12.18
C ASP A 135 17.37 0.94 -11.45
N ARG A 136 17.18 0.20 -10.34
CA ARG A 136 18.24 -0.52 -9.62
C ARG A 136 18.07 -2.02 -9.74
N LEU A 137 17.41 -2.64 -8.75
CA LEU A 137 17.08 -4.06 -8.78
C LEU A 137 15.72 -4.23 -9.48
N PRO A 138 15.58 -5.16 -10.44
CA PRO A 138 14.27 -5.46 -11.01
C PRO A 138 13.35 -6.08 -9.95
N LEU A 139 12.03 -5.89 -10.11
CA LEU A 139 11.07 -6.70 -9.36
C LEU A 139 11.09 -8.13 -9.94
N PRO A 140 11.22 -9.18 -9.12
CA PRO A 140 11.44 -10.54 -9.59
C PRO A 140 10.18 -11.25 -10.13
N PHE A 141 9.11 -10.51 -10.46
CA PHE A 141 7.81 -11.04 -10.83
C PHE A 141 7.08 -10.13 -11.83
#